data_AF-A0A0W0RQW0-F1
#
_entry.id   AF-A0A0W0RQW0-F1
#
_cell.length_a   1.000
_cell.length_b   1.000
_cell.length_c   1.000
_cell.angle_alpha   90.00
_cell.angle_beta   90.00
_cell.angle_gamma   90.00
#
_symmetry.space_group_name_H-M   'P 1'
#
loop_
_entity.id
_entity.type
_entity.pdbx_description
1 polymer ?
#
loop_
_entity_poly.entity_id
_entity_poly.type
_entity_poly.pdbx_seq_one_letter_code
_entity_poly.pdbx_strand_id
1 'polypeptide(L)'
;MIRTSKILCILAIAFYCFLDVFGNVSDYYVNFAAVERTLMMNDIFPDSLIGYRAITNPILHHAMYLVITGLELLTTIICGVGAWKLFKVRHANAFVFNGAKNWVVAGLTLGFLTWQMIFMSIAGEWFGIWMSSSLRGAITTAFQVFITFLVLLIYLIIKDE
;
A
#
# COMPACT_ATOMS: atom_id res chain seq x y z
N MET A 1 -0.51 22.81 16.72
CA MET A 1 -0.79 21.40 17.07
C MET A 1 -1.26 20.59 15.85
N ILE A 2 -2.22 21.07 15.04
CA ILE A 2 -2.74 20.36 13.85
C ILE A 2 -1.63 19.99 12.84
N ARG A 3 -0.73 20.92 12.50
CA ARG A 3 0.39 20.66 11.57
C ARG A 3 1.29 19.51 12.05
N THR A 4 1.63 19.51 13.34
CA THR A 4 2.41 18.42 13.96
C THR A 4 1.65 17.10 13.92
N SER A 5 0.35 17.11 14.20
CA SER A 5 -0.52 15.92 14.10
C SER A 5 -0.48 15.32 12.70
N LYS A 6 -0.65 16.13 11.65
CA LYS A 6 -0.51 15.70 10.25
C LYS A 6 0.83 15.03 10.02
N ILE A 7 1.94 15.67 10.40
CA ILE A 7 3.29 15.11 10.22
C ILE A 7 3.44 13.75 10.91
N LEU A 8 2.99 13.62 12.16
CA LEU A 8 3.06 12.37 12.92
C LEU A 8 2.24 11.25 12.26
N CYS A 9 1.04 11.56 11.76
CA CYS A 9 0.23 10.59 11.02
C CYS A 9 0.95 10.09 9.75
N ILE A 10 1.62 10.98 9.01
CA ILE A 10 2.38 10.58 7.81
C ILE A 10 3.60 9.75 8.18
N LEU A 11 4.30 10.09 9.27
CA LEU A 11 5.41 9.29 9.77
C LEU A 11 4.96 7.89 10.20
N ALA A 12 3.80 7.77 10.83
CA ALA A 12 3.23 6.46 11.20
C ALA A 12 2.94 5.60 9.96
N ILE A 13 2.39 6.18 8.88
CA ILE A 13 2.19 5.47 7.61
C ILE A 13 3.51 5.09 6.94
N ALA A 14 4.48 6.00 6.91
CA ALA A 14 5.79 5.70 6.35
C ALA A 14 6.46 4.56 7.13
N PHE A 15 6.32 4.56 8.47
CA PHE A 15 6.85 3.50 9.32
C PHE A 15 6.14 2.16 9.09
N TYR A 16 4.81 2.16 8.96
CA TYR A 16 4.04 0.97 8.59
C TYR A 16 4.54 0.38 7.26
N CYS A 17 4.64 1.19 6.20
CA CYS A 17 5.11 0.73 4.90
C CYS A 17 6.58 0.26 4.94
N PHE A 18 7.41 0.91 5.76
CA PHE A 18 8.79 0.46 5.99
C PHE A 18 8.83 -0.94 6.59
N LEU A 19 7.96 -1.24 7.56
CA LEU A 19 7.87 -2.58 8.15
C LEU A 19 7.36 -3.61 7.15
N ASP A 20 6.40 -3.27 6.29
CA ASP A 20 5.94 -4.15 5.21
C ASP A 20 7.10 -4.50 4.26
N VAL A 21 7.85 -3.49 3.80
CA VAL A 21 9.03 -3.71 2.95
C VAL A 21 10.10 -4.52 3.68
N PHE A 22 10.36 -4.20 4.94
CA PHE A 22 11.35 -4.91 5.74
C PHE A 22 10.97 -6.39 5.90
N GLY A 23 9.69 -6.68 6.17
CA GLY A 23 9.17 -8.05 6.20
C GLY A 23 9.34 -8.76 4.86
N ASN A 24 9.00 -8.08 3.76
CA ASN A 24 9.14 -8.62 2.41
C ASN A 24 10.59 -8.94 2.03
N VAL A 25 11.56 -8.17 2.51
CA VAL A 25 12.99 -8.42 2.23
C VAL A 25 13.60 -9.43 3.19
N SER A 26 13.27 -9.34 4.48
CA SER A 26 13.90 -10.18 5.53
C SER A 26 13.33 -11.58 5.63
N ASP A 27 12.03 -11.76 5.32
CA ASP A 27 11.35 -13.05 5.29
C ASP A 27 10.70 -13.29 3.92
N TYR A 28 11.54 -13.27 2.89
CA TYR A 28 11.14 -13.27 1.48
C TYR A 28 10.19 -14.43 1.13
N TYR A 29 10.56 -15.67 1.47
CA TYR A 29 9.83 -16.85 0.99
C TYR A 29 8.46 -17.02 1.64
N VAL A 30 8.29 -16.58 2.89
CA VAL A 30 6.99 -16.61 3.57
C VAL A 30 6.01 -15.66 2.89
N ASN A 31 6.45 -14.43 2.60
CA ASN A 31 5.61 -13.43 1.95
C ASN A 31 5.40 -13.72 0.45
N PHE A 32 6.43 -14.20 -0.24
CA PHE A 32 6.37 -14.62 -1.64
C PHE A 32 5.32 -15.71 -1.86
N ALA A 33 5.23 -16.69 -0.96
CA ALA A 33 4.27 -17.79 -1.08
C ALA A 33 2.81 -17.33 -1.18
N ALA A 34 2.45 -16.18 -0.58
CA ALA A 34 1.11 -15.61 -0.70
C ALA A 34 0.84 -15.10 -2.14
N VAL A 35 1.81 -14.43 -2.75
CA VAL A 35 1.73 -13.95 -4.14
C VAL A 35 1.72 -15.13 -5.11
N GLU A 36 2.60 -16.11 -4.91
CA GLU A 36 2.65 -17.33 -5.72
C GLU A 36 1.29 -18.05 -5.73
N ARG A 37 0.70 -18.30 -4.55
CA ARG A 37 -0.60 -18.98 -4.41
C ARG A 37 -1.74 -18.19 -5.06
N THR A 38 -1.70 -16.86 -4.94
CA THR A 38 -2.67 -15.97 -5.57
C THR A 38 -2.61 -16.11 -7.09
N LEU A 39 -1.41 -16.02 -7.66
CA LEU A 39 -1.20 -16.07 -9.10
C LEU A 39 -1.51 -17.46 -9.67
N MET A 40 -1.22 -18.54 -8.92
CA MET A 40 -1.56 -19.90 -9.33
C MET A 40 -3.06 -20.21 -9.26
N MET A 41 -3.84 -19.48 -8.46
CA MET A 41 -5.29 -19.70 -8.28
C MET A 41 -5.69 -21.13 -7.89
N ASN A 42 -4.83 -21.84 -7.14
CA ASN A 42 -5.07 -23.23 -6.73
C ASN A 42 -6.03 -23.37 -5.52
N ASP A 43 -6.40 -22.25 -4.89
CA ASP A 43 -7.31 -22.19 -3.72
C ASP A 43 -8.52 -21.30 -4.07
N ILE A 44 -9.25 -21.65 -5.14
CA ILE A 44 -10.53 -21.05 -5.53
C ILE A 44 -11.64 -22.12 -5.44
N PHE A 45 -12.92 -21.72 -5.55
CA PHE A 45 -14.01 -22.69 -5.50
C PHE A 45 -13.92 -23.71 -6.65
N PRO A 46 -14.25 -25.01 -6.41
CA PRO A 46 -14.11 -26.07 -7.41
C PRO A 46 -14.84 -25.82 -8.74
N ASP A 47 -16.03 -25.21 -8.68
CA ASP A 47 -16.86 -24.92 -9.86
C ASP A 47 -16.56 -23.56 -10.50
N SER A 48 -15.49 -22.89 -10.04
CA SER A 48 -15.13 -21.56 -10.52
C SER A 48 -14.51 -21.59 -11.91
N LEU A 49 -15.10 -20.83 -12.83
CA LEU A 49 -14.64 -20.77 -14.22
C LEU A 49 -13.50 -19.77 -14.45
N ILE A 50 -13.02 -19.06 -13.44
CA ILE A 50 -11.96 -18.04 -13.60
C ILE A 50 -10.54 -18.60 -13.54
N GLY A 51 -10.37 -19.91 -13.34
CA GLY A 51 -9.05 -20.56 -13.25
C GLY A 51 -8.17 -20.37 -14.50
N TYR A 52 -8.74 -20.04 -15.67
CA TYR A 52 -7.97 -19.72 -16.89
C TYR A 52 -7.05 -18.49 -16.73
N ARG A 53 -7.26 -17.66 -15.71
CA ARG A 53 -6.44 -16.47 -15.41
C ARG A 53 -5.15 -16.80 -14.67
N ALA A 54 -4.97 -18.06 -14.24
CA ALA A 54 -3.82 -18.50 -13.48
C ALA A 54 -2.52 -18.24 -14.24
N ILE A 55 -1.53 -17.73 -13.50
CA ILE A 55 -0.16 -17.55 -13.98
C ILE A 55 0.68 -18.60 -13.26
N THR A 56 1.29 -19.52 -14.00
CA THR A 56 2.10 -20.63 -13.45
C THR A 56 3.60 -20.43 -13.63
N ASN A 57 4.02 -19.35 -14.30
CA ASN A 57 5.43 -19.08 -14.56
C ASN A 57 6.12 -18.50 -13.30
N PRO A 58 7.10 -19.19 -12.70
CA PRO A 58 7.77 -18.73 -11.48
C PRO A 58 8.48 -17.38 -11.64
N ILE A 59 9.00 -17.06 -12.84
CA ILE A 59 9.65 -15.78 -13.10
C ILE A 59 8.65 -14.63 -12.96
N LEU A 60 7.41 -14.82 -13.44
CA LEU A 60 6.35 -13.83 -13.30
C LEU A 60 5.90 -13.68 -11.85
N HIS A 61 5.92 -14.76 -11.05
CA HIS A 61 5.65 -14.67 -9.62
C HIS A 61 6.67 -13.79 -8.91
N HIS A 62 7.95 -14.02 -9.15
CA HIS A 62 9.03 -13.20 -8.58
C HIS A 62 8.95 -11.75 -9.05
N ALA A 63 8.69 -11.53 -10.33
CA ALA A 63 8.53 -10.18 -10.89
C ALA A 63 7.37 -9.42 -10.21
N MET A 64 6.20 -10.05 -10.06
CA MET A 64 5.06 -9.44 -9.38
C MET A 64 5.35 -9.14 -7.91
N TYR A 65 6.00 -10.07 -7.21
CA TYR A 65 6.40 -9.87 -5.83
C TYR A 65 7.34 -8.65 -5.68
N LEU A 66 8.37 -8.56 -6.52
CA LEU A 66 9.29 -7.42 -6.52
C LEU A 66 8.62 -6.09 -6.88
N VAL A 67 7.64 -6.10 -7.79
CA VAL A 67 6.84 -4.90 -8.12
C VAL A 67 6.05 -4.44 -6.90
N ILE A 68 5.39 -5.35 -6.17
CA ILE A 68 4.63 -5.03 -4.95
C ILE A 68 5.56 -4.39 -3.91
N THR A 69 6.67 -5.07 -3.56
CA THR A 69 7.65 -4.56 -2.59
C THR A 69 8.27 -3.23 -3.05
N GLY A 70 8.49 -3.06 -4.35
CA GLY A 70 8.97 -1.81 -4.94
C GLY A 70 7.99 -0.65 -4.74
N LEU A 71 6.68 -0.87 -4.93
CA LEU A 71 5.65 0.14 -4.72
C LEU A 71 5.50 0.52 -3.25
N GLU A 72 5.59 -0.45 -2.34
CA GLU A 72 5.59 -0.22 -0.89
C GLU A 72 6.83 0.59 -0.46
N LEU A 73 8.00 0.29 -1.03
CA LEU A 73 9.24 1.03 -0.78
C LEU A 73 9.15 2.47 -1.30
N LEU A 74 8.64 2.66 -2.52
CA LEU A 74 8.42 3.99 -3.06
C LEU A 74 7.44 4.80 -2.20
N THR A 75 6.34 4.18 -1.75
CA THR A 75 5.38 4.79 -0.83
C THR A 75 6.07 5.22 0.48
N THR A 76 6.87 4.33 1.07
CA THR A 76 7.66 4.59 2.28
C THR A 76 8.56 5.82 2.11
N ILE A 77 9.34 5.85 1.02
CA ILE A 77 10.30 6.93 0.75
C ILE A 77 9.58 8.25 0.51
N ILE A 78 8.55 8.27 -0.35
CA ILE A 78 7.83 9.50 -0.72
C ILE A 78 7.11 10.08 0.51
N CYS A 79 6.44 9.25 1.31
CA CYS A 79 5.80 9.66 2.56
C CYS A 79 6.83 10.17 3.58
N GLY A 80 7.96 9.47 3.74
CA GLY A 80 9.05 9.90 4.64
C GLY A 80 9.66 11.25 4.24
N VAL A 81 9.97 11.43 2.95
CA VAL A 81 10.45 12.71 2.39
C VAL A 81 9.40 13.81 2.55
N GLY A 82 8.13 13.50 2.30
CA GLY A 82 7.02 14.44 2.49
C GLY A 82 6.86 14.88 3.94
N ALA A 83 6.91 13.95 4.90
CA ALA A 83 6.88 14.24 6.32
C ALA A 83 8.06 15.12 6.76
N TRP A 84 9.27 14.81 6.27
CA TRP A 84 10.46 15.62 6.53
C TRP A 84 10.33 17.05 6.00
N LYS A 85 9.80 17.21 4.76
CA LYS A 85 9.55 18.53 4.17
C LYS A 85 8.53 19.32 4.98
N LEU A 86 7.41 18.70 5.38
CA LEU A 86 6.41 19.34 6.24
C LEU A 86 7.00 19.74 7.60
N PHE A 87 7.86 18.90 8.19
CA PHE A 87 8.52 19.19 9.47
C PHE A 87 9.43 20.42 9.38
N LYS A 88 10.18 20.57 8.28
CA LYS A 88 11.05 21.74 8.05
C LYS A 88 10.25 23.04 7.97
N VAL A 89 9.06 23.03 7.36
CA VAL A 89 8.23 24.23 7.17
C VAL A 89 7.09 24.37 8.18
N ARG A 90 7.08 23.59 9.27
CA ARG A 90 5.95 23.54 10.23
C ARG A 90 5.58 24.89 10.85
N HIS A 91 6.58 25.77 11.03
CA HIS A 91 6.44 27.11 11.59
C HIS A 91 6.37 28.22 10.52
N ALA A 92 6.42 27.86 9.24
CA ALA A 92 6.25 28.83 8.16
C ALA A 92 4.79 29.29 8.05
N ASN A 93 4.53 30.30 7.21
CA ASN A 93 3.15 30.72 6.94
C ASN A 93 2.33 29.58 6.28
N ALA A 94 1.00 29.72 6.34
CA ALA A 94 0.07 28.73 5.80
C ALA A 94 0.29 28.41 4.33
N PHE A 95 0.61 29.41 3.50
CA PHE A 95 0.82 29.22 2.07
C PHE A 95 1.97 28.23 1.81
N VAL A 96 3.11 28.42 2.49
CA VAL A 96 4.28 27.54 2.38
C VAL A 96 3.97 26.13 2.90
N PHE A 97 3.30 26.01 4.04
CA PHE A 97 2.96 24.69 4.60
C PHE A 97 2.01 23.90 3.68
N ASN A 98 0.96 24.55 3.17
CA ASN A 98 0.01 23.90 2.28
C ASN A 98 0.66 23.48 0.95
N GLY A 99 1.60 24.29 0.40
CA GLY A 99 2.35 23.91 -0.81
C GLY A 99 3.28 22.71 -0.61
N ALA A 100 3.85 22.55 0.60
CA ALA A 100 4.73 21.42 0.91
C ALA A 100 4.01 20.06 1.00
N LYS A 101 2.66 20.05 1.10
CA LYS A 101 1.85 18.81 1.19
C LYS A 101 1.91 17.94 -0.07
N ASN A 102 2.26 18.49 -1.24
CA ASN A 102 2.22 17.77 -2.51
C ASN A 102 3.03 16.46 -2.50
N TRP A 103 4.16 16.43 -1.78
CA TRP A 103 4.95 15.20 -1.62
C TRP A 103 4.18 14.13 -0.86
N VAL A 104 3.51 14.52 0.22
CA VAL A 104 2.70 13.59 1.01
C VAL A 104 1.47 13.15 0.22
N VAL A 105 0.81 14.06 -0.53
CA VAL A 105 -0.31 13.69 -1.41
C VAL A 105 0.14 12.62 -2.40
N ALA A 106 1.28 12.80 -3.07
CA ALA A 106 1.81 11.81 -4.02
C ALA A 106 2.08 10.46 -3.34
N GLY A 107 2.71 10.45 -2.16
CA GLY A 107 2.99 9.22 -1.42
C GLY A 107 1.73 8.51 -0.94
N LEU A 108 0.76 9.26 -0.40
CA LEU A 108 -0.51 8.68 0.06
C LEU A 108 -1.36 8.16 -1.10
N THR A 109 -1.36 8.85 -2.24
CA THR A 109 -2.04 8.35 -3.45
C THR A 109 -1.38 7.09 -3.98
N LEU A 110 -0.04 7.03 -4.01
CA LEU A 110 0.68 5.81 -4.42
C LEU A 110 0.36 4.63 -3.51
N GLY A 111 0.39 4.84 -2.19
CA GLY A 111 -0.02 3.82 -1.22
C GLY A 111 -1.46 3.38 -1.44
N PHE A 112 -2.40 4.32 -1.53
CA PHE A 112 -3.80 4.00 -1.86
C PHE A 112 -3.92 3.11 -3.11
N LEU A 113 -3.25 3.46 -4.21
CA LEU A 113 -3.27 2.66 -5.43
C LEU A 113 -2.61 1.29 -5.25
N THR A 114 -1.55 1.21 -4.45
CA THR A 114 -0.87 -0.07 -4.15
C THR A 114 -1.84 -1.03 -3.46
N TRP A 115 -2.45 -0.64 -2.34
CA TRP A 115 -3.37 -1.53 -1.62
C TRP A 115 -4.72 -1.71 -2.33
N GLN A 116 -5.29 -0.66 -2.91
CA GLN A 116 -6.58 -0.78 -3.58
C GLN A 116 -6.44 -1.53 -4.92
N MET A 117 -5.56 -1.10 -5.82
CA MET A 117 -5.53 -1.70 -7.17
C MET A 117 -4.88 -3.08 -7.13
N ILE A 118 -3.73 -3.24 -6.46
CA ILE A 118 -3.01 -4.50 -6.49
C ILE A 118 -3.71 -5.55 -5.64
N PHE A 119 -4.09 -5.24 -4.40
CA PHE A 119 -4.65 -6.25 -3.50
C PHE A 119 -6.17 -6.41 -3.63
N MET A 120 -6.95 -5.32 -3.76
CA MET A 120 -8.41 -5.47 -3.89
C MET A 120 -8.81 -5.82 -5.32
N SER A 121 -8.37 -5.05 -6.32
CA SER A 121 -8.85 -5.23 -7.70
C SER A 121 -8.15 -6.38 -8.41
N ILE A 122 -6.82 -6.47 -8.35
CA ILE A 122 -6.08 -7.53 -9.05
C ILE A 122 -6.12 -8.83 -8.21
N ALA A 123 -5.58 -8.81 -7.00
CA ALA A 123 -5.50 -10.03 -6.20
C ALA A 123 -6.88 -10.51 -5.74
N GLY A 124 -7.71 -9.60 -5.21
CA GLY A 124 -9.08 -9.87 -4.77
C GLY A 124 -10.00 -10.34 -5.89
N GLU A 125 -10.26 -9.47 -6.88
CA GLU A 125 -11.28 -9.74 -7.91
C GLU A 125 -10.76 -10.49 -9.14
N TRP A 126 -9.59 -10.12 -9.69
CA TRP A 126 -9.09 -10.81 -10.88
C TRP A 126 -8.64 -12.25 -10.57
N PHE A 127 -7.87 -12.43 -9.49
CA PHE A 127 -7.37 -13.75 -9.04
C PHE A 127 -8.28 -14.45 -8.00
N GLY A 128 -9.35 -13.79 -7.54
CA GLY A 128 -10.37 -14.46 -6.72
C GLY A 128 -9.93 -14.79 -5.30
N ILE A 129 -9.01 -14.02 -4.68
CA ILE A 129 -8.58 -14.25 -3.28
C ILE A 129 -9.76 -14.33 -2.31
N TRP A 130 -10.88 -13.66 -2.58
CA TRP A 130 -12.05 -13.71 -1.70
C TRP A 130 -12.65 -15.11 -1.57
N MET A 131 -12.40 -16.00 -2.55
CA MET A 131 -12.78 -17.42 -2.51
C MET A 131 -11.81 -18.25 -1.67
N SER A 132 -10.55 -17.81 -1.54
CA SER A 132 -9.49 -18.57 -0.88
C SER A 132 -9.72 -18.71 0.61
N SER A 133 -9.61 -19.94 1.10
CA SER A 133 -9.76 -20.24 2.52
C SER A 133 -8.62 -19.63 3.36
N SER A 134 -7.42 -19.57 2.77
CA SER A 134 -6.19 -19.13 3.44
C SER A 134 -5.87 -17.65 3.23
N LEU A 135 -6.25 -17.06 2.10
CA LEU A 135 -5.85 -15.70 1.71
C LEU A 135 -6.97 -14.66 1.84
N ARG A 136 -8.25 -15.05 2.00
CA ARG A 136 -9.36 -14.08 2.09
C ARG A 136 -9.18 -12.99 3.16
N GLY A 137 -8.47 -13.29 4.25
CA GLY A 137 -8.17 -12.32 5.31
C GLY A 137 -7.32 -11.14 4.82
N ALA A 138 -6.47 -11.36 3.81
CA ALA A 138 -5.63 -10.31 3.23
C ALA A 138 -6.46 -9.19 2.58
N ILE A 139 -7.66 -9.49 2.06
CA ILE A 139 -8.56 -8.47 1.49
C ILE A 139 -9.06 -7.52 2.58
N THR A 140 -9.42 -8.05 3.75
CA THR A 140 -9.84 -7.19 4.87
C THR A 140 -8.71 -6.30 5.35
N THR A 141 -7.50 -6.83 5.46
CA THR A 141 -6.32 -6.03 5.82
C THR A 141 -6.03 -4.97 4.75
N ALA A 142 -6.03 -5.34 3.47
CA ALA A 142 -5.83 -4.39 2.37
C ALA A 142 -6.89 -3.28 2.37
N PHE A 143 -8.15 -3.60 2.68
CA PHE A 143 -9.21 -2.63 2.85
C PHE A 143 -8.93 -1.63 3.95
N GLN A 144 -8.54 -2.10 5.13
CA GLN A 144 -8.17 -1.25 6.27
C GLN A 144 -7.02 -0.31 5.90
N VAL A 145 -6.02 -0.81 5.19
CA VAL A 145 -4.86 -0.03 4.77
C VAL A 145 -5.26 1.04 3.75
N PHE A 146 -5.87 0.70 2.62
CA PHE A 146 -6.19 1.70 1.59
C PHE A 146 -7.18 2.76 2.11
N ILE A 147 -8.15 2.39 2.96
CA ILE A 147 -9.05 3.36 3.58
C ILE A 147 -8.28 4.30 4.51
N THR A 148 -7.31 3.80 5.26
CA THR A 148 -6.45 4.65 6.11
C THR A 148 -5.67 5.66 5.27
N PHE A 149 -5.11 5.23 4.13
CA PHE A 149 -4.47 6.13 3.16
C PHE A 149 -5.44 7.21 2.66
N LEU A 150 -6.66 6.84 2.28
CA LEU A 150 -7.67 7.78 1.79
C LEU A 150 -8.11 8.78 2.86
N VAL A 151 -8.36 8.31 4.09
CA VAL A 151 -8.74 9.16 5.23
C VAL A 151 -7.62 10.15 5.58
N LEU A 152 -6.37 9.69 5.59
CA LEU A 152 -5.23 10.58 5.84
C LEU A 152 -5.01 11.58 4.73
N LEU A 153 -5.30 11.21 3.47
CA LEU A 153 -5.27 12.14 2.35
C LEU A 153 -6.32 13.24 2.55
N ILE A 154 -7.54 12.88 2.94
CA ILE A 154 -8.61 13.84 3.27
C ILE A 154 -8.18 14.74 4.44
N TYR A 155 -7.69 14.17 5.54
CA TYR A 155 -7.23 14.92 6.71
C TYR A 155 -6.10 15.90 6.37
N LEU A 156 -5.16 15.47 5.52
CA LEU A 156 -4.01 16.27 5.10
C LEU A 156 -4.42 17.47 4.25
N ILE A 157 -5.32 17.28 3.26
CA ILE A 157 -5.68 18.33 2.30
C ILE A 157 -6.49 19.46 2.92
N ILE A 158 -7.16 19.23 4.06
CA ILE A 158 -7.82 20.30 4.82
C ILE A 158 -6.79 21.41 5.06
N LYS A 159 -7.10 22.62 4.58
CA LYS A 159 -6.18 23.76 4.58
C LYS A 159 -5.80 24.11 6.02
N ASP A 160 -4.51 24.36 6.22
CA ASP A 160 -4.02 24.95 7.47
C ASP A 160 -4.05 26.48 7.31
N GLU A 161 -4.56 27.17 8.33
CA GLU A 161 -4.48 28.64 8.48
C GLU A 161 -3.18 29.05 9.18
#